data_AF-A0A7G9FPV4-F1
#
_entry.id   AF-A0A7G9FPV4-F1
#
_cell.length_a   1.000
_cell.length_b   1.000
_cell.length_c   1.000
_cell.angle_alpha   90.00
_cell.angle_beta   90.00
_cell.angle_gamma   90.00
#
_symmetry.space_group_name_H-M   'P 1'
#
loop_
_entity.id
_entity.type
_entity.pdbx_description
1 polymer ?
#
loop_
_entity_poly.entity_id
_entity_poly.type
_entity_poly.pdbx_seq_one_letter_code
_entity_poly.pdbx_strand_id
1 'polypeptide(L)'
;MEQQRYTLKDINFIAEENYTDINSKIVGFQIENNMVLSMDIADRLSGIINKMLADYYADTCKRLEPSDFHVTMSIEMNTSTNKVIVNTYIFDSADMVLHTEIDVETLRDYGRMKKYFFDMLACITLDRIRELQKAAGLKSGYVI
;
A
#
# COMPACT_ATOMS: atom_id res chain seq x y z
N MET A 1 -6.44 -5.48 28.95
CA MET A 1 -6.89 -5.92 27.61
C MET A 1 -5.82 -5.49 26.62
N GLU A 2 -5.64 -6.18 25.51
CA GLU A 2 -4.63 -5.82 24.50
C GLU A 2 -5.33 -5.34 23.23
N GLN A 3 -4.60 -4.61 22.38
CA GLN A 3 -5.06 -4.28 21.04
C GLN A 3 -5.24 -5.56 20.21
N GLN A 4 -6.40 -5.72 19.59
CA GLN A 4 -6.68 -6.85 18.71
C GLN A 4 -5.87 -6.73 17.42
N ARG A 5 -5.50 -7.89 16.86
CA ARG A 5 -4.83 -7.96 15.55
C ARG A 5 -5.85 -8.17 14.43
N TYR A 6 -5.63 -7.49 13.31
CA TYR A 6 -6.49 -7.46 12.13
C TYR A 6 -5.73 -7.91 10.88
N THR A 7 -6.44 -8.52 9.94
CA THR A 7 -5.93 -8.82 8.59
C THR A 7 -6.30 -7.68 7.64
N LEU A 8 -5.64 -7.58 6.48
CA LEU A 8 -5.98 -6.55 5.48
C LEU A 8 -7.46 -6.55 5.08
N LYS A 9 -8.14 -7.71 5.13
CA LYS A 9 -9.57 -7.81 4.80
C LYS A 9 -10.48 -7.12 5.81
N ASP A 10 -10.00 -6.96 7.04
CA ASP A 10 -10.74 -6.28 8.10
C ASP A 10 -10.58 -4.76 8.03
N ILE A 11 -9.58 -4.28 7.27
CA ILE A 11 -9.17 -2.87 7.22
C ILE A 11 -9.90 -2.12 6.11
N ASN A 12 -10.42 -0.95 6.43
CA ASN A 12 -10.97 -0.05 5.44
C ASN A 12 -9.85 0.79 4.78
N PHE A 13 -9.37 0.35 3.63
CA PHE A 13 -8.45 1.16 2.83
C PHE A 13 -9.16 2.30 2.12
N ILE A 14 -8.64 3.52 2.30
CA ILE A 14 -8.96 4.67 1.47
C ILE A 14 -7.76 4.91 0.56
N ALA A 15 -7.97 4.65 -0.73
CA ALA A 15 -7.04 5.07 -1.77
C ALA A 15 -7.54 6.36 -2.41
N GLU A 16 -6.61 7.23 -2.75
CA GLU A 16 -6.84 8.31 -3.69
C GLU A 16 -6.97 7.69 -5.08
N GLU A 17 -8.11 7.92 -5.74
CA GLU A 17 -8.38 7.35 -7.07
C GLU A 17 -7.20 7.62 -8.00
N ASN A 18 -6.60 6.55 -8.52
CA ASN A 18 -5.49 6.60 -9.48
C ASN A 18 -4.15 7.11 -8.94
N TYR A 19 -3.83 6.95 -7.65
CA TYR A 19 -2.48 7.22 -7.17
C TYR A 19 -1.46 6.25 -7.82
N THR A 20 -0.84 6.74 -8.88
CA THR A 20 0.42 6.23 -9.41
C THR A 20 1.26 7.45 -9.66
N ASP A 21 2.05 7.83 -8.67
CA ASP A 21 3.00 8.92 -8.81
C ASP A 21 4.23 8.40 -9.53
N ILE A 22 4.55 9.01 -10.66
CA ILE A 22 5.77 8.77 -11.43
C ILE A 22 6.42 10.14 -11.59
N ASN A 23 7.06 10.60 -10.52
CA ASN A 23 7.91 11.76 -10.57
C ASN A 23 9.37 11.33 -10.74
N SER A 24 10.26 12.27 -11.07
CA SER A 24 11.68 11.95 -11.33
C SER A 24 12.38 11.18 -10.19
N LYS A 25 11.84 11.21 -8.95
CA LYS A 25 12.48 10.68 -7.74
C LYS A 25 11.71 9.53 -7.09
N ILE A 26 10.40 9.44 -7.28
CA ILE A 26 9.53 8.46 -6.62
C ILE A 26 8.57 7.87 -7.64
N VAL A 27 8.49 6.54 -7.65
CA VAL A 27 7.53 5.76 -8.44
C VAL A 27 6.77 4.84 -7.51
N GLY A 28 5.44 4.91 -7.48
CA GLY A 28 4.66 4.09 -6.55
C GLY A 28 3.21 3.90 -6.92
N PHE A 29 2.52 3.06 -6.13
CA PHE A 29 1.08 2.87 -6.19
C PHE A 29 0.52 2.68 -4.78
N GLN A 30 -0.78 2.97 -4.61
CA GLN A 30 -1.50 2.72 -3.37
C GLN A 30 -2.06 1.30 -3.31
N ILE A 31 -2.18 0.77 -2.09
CA ILE A 31 -2.87 -0.48 -1.80
C ILE A 31 -4.37 -0.20 -1.69
N GLU A 32 -5.14 -0.98 -2.44
CA GLU A 32 -6.60 -0.91 -2.51
C GLU A 32 -7.23 -2.22 -2.01
N ASN A 33 -8.47 -2.15 -1.51
CA ASN A 33 -9.21 -3.31 -0.96
C ASN A 33 -9.38 -4.48 -1.95
N ASN A 34 -9.42 -4.19 -3.26
CA ASN A 34 -9.63 -5.16 -4.33
C ASN A 34 -8.33 -5.74 -4.90
N MET A 35 -7.17 -5.31 -4.40
CA MET A 35 -5.89 -5.71 -4.91
C MET A 35 -5.60 -7.18 -4.60
N VAL A 36 -5.21 -7.96 -5.60
CA VAL A 36 -4.84 -9.37 -5.39
C VAL A 36 -3.43 -9.44 -4.84
N LEU A 37 -3.32 -9.79 -3.55
CA LEU A 37 -2.06 -9.93 -2.83
C LEU A 37 -1.75 -11.39 -2.58
N SER A 38 -0.47 -11.77 -2.70
CA SER A 38 -0.02 -13.05 -2.17
C SER A 38 -0.13 -13.03 -0.64
N MET A 39 -0.38 -14.20 -0.05
CA MET A 39 -0.60 -14.33 1.40
C MET A 39 0.55 -13.76 2.23
N ASP A 40 1.79 -14.00 1.81
CA ASP A 40 2.98 -13.51 2.49
C ASP A 40 3.10 -11.98 2.47
N ILE A 41 2.70 -11.33 1.38
CA ILE A 41 2.68 -9.86 1.28
C ILE A 41 1.54 -9.31 2.15
N ALA A 42 0.35 -9.90 2.07
CA ALA A 42 -0.79 -9.49 2.88
C ALA A 42 -0.50 -9.60 4.39
N ASP A 43 0.15 -10.68 4.83
CA ASP A 43 0.53 -10.89 6.23
C ASP A 43 1.54 -9.82 6.70
N ARG A 44 2.49 -9.44 5.85
CA ARG A 44 3.50 -8.41 6.17
C ARG A 44 2.88 -7.02 6.29
N LEU A 45 2.07 -6.63 5.31
CA LEU A 45 1.37 -5.35 5.33
C LEU A 45 0.40 -5.26 6.53
N SER A 46 -0.32 -6.35 6.83
CA SER A 46 -1.11 -6.45 8.06
C SER A 46 -0.23 -6.29 9.30
N GLY A 47 0.96 -6.88 9.31
CA GLY A 47 1.93 -6.76 10.40
C GLY A 47 2.34 -5.32 10.70
N ILE A 48 2.51 -4.50 9.66
CA ILE A 48 2.83 -3.07 9.80
C ILE A 48 1.68 -2.34 10.52
N ILE A 49 0.45 -2.48 10.02
CA ILE A 49 -0.74 -1.85 10.60
C ILE A 49 -0.93 -2.28 12.05
N ASN A 50 -0.86 -3.58 12.32
CA ASN A 50 -1.03 -4.12 13.68
C ASN A 50 0.04 -3.64 14.63
N LYS A 51 1.28 -3.46 14.16
CA LYS A 51 2.34 -2.89 14.99
C LYS A 51 2.01 -1.45 15.35
N MET A 52 1.60 -0.63 14.38
CA MET A 52 1.20 0.76 14.65
C MET A 52 0.04 0.86 15.64
N LEU A 53 -0.99 0.01 15.50
CA LEU A 53 -2.12 -0.03 16.43
C LEU A 53 -1.69 -0.48 17.84
N ALA A 54 -0.80 -1.47 17.93
CA ALA A 54 -0.29 -1.95 19.20
C ALA A 54 0.56 -0.88 19.92
N ASP A 55 1.42 -0.17 19.18
CA ASP A 55 2.23 0.93 19.70
C ASP A 55 1.31 2.09 20.17
N TYR A 56 0.29 2.44 19.38
CA TYR A 56 -0.72 3.44 19.78
C TYR A 56 -1.48 3.05 21.07
N TYR A 57 -1.88 1.78 21.17
CA TYR A 57 -2.54 1.27 22.38
C TYR A 57 -1.61 1.33 23.60
N ALA A 58 -0.33 0.99 23.43
CA ALA A 58 0.64 1.06 24.52
C ALA A 58 0.81 2.49 25.06
N ASP A 59 0.78 3.49 24.16
CA ASP A 59 0.96 4.89 24.52
C ASP A 59 -0.30 5.54 25.09
N THR A 60 -1.48 5.16 24.60
CA THR A 60 -2.74 5.88 24.90
C THR A 60 -3.73 5.08 25.74
N CYS A 61 -3.53 3.76 25.85
CA CYS A 61 -4.52 2.80 26.36
C CYS A 61 -5.87 2.85 25.62
N LYS A 62 -5.96 3.50 24.46
CA LYS A 62 -7.15 3.56 23.61
C LYS A 62 -7.06 2.47 22.56
N ARG A 63 -8.04 1.57 22.59
CA ARG A 63 -8.22 0.53 21.56
C ARG A 63 -8.95 1.12 20.36
N LEU A 64 -8.52 0.73 19.17
CA LEU A 64 -9.18 1.09 17.91
C LEU A 64 -9.74 -0.16 17.25
N GLU A 65 -11.02 -0.13 16.92
CA GLU A 65 -11.67 -1.10 16.04
C GLU A 65 -11.53 -0.67 14.57
N PRO A 66 -11.63 -1.59 13.60
CA PRO A 66 -11.48 -1.23 12.18
C PRO A 66 -12.51 -0.22 11.67
N SER A 67 -13.65 -0.07 12.36
CA SER A 67 -14.64 0.98 12.08
C SER A 67 -14.22 2.37 12.52
N ASP A 68 -13.24 2.47 13.41
CA ASP A 68 -12.84 3.73 14.06
C ASP A 68 -11.77 4.48 13.25
N PHE A 69 -11.19 3.84 12.23
CA PHE A 69 -10.09 4.40 11.47
C PHE A 69 -10.13 3.99 9.99
N HIS A 70 -9.35 4.71 9.21
CA HIS A 70 -9.05 4.45 7.83
C HIS A 70 -7.55 4.24 7.65
N VAL A 71 -7.19 3.50 6.61
CA VAL A 71 -5.78 3.27 6.25
C VAL A 71 -5.53 3.70 4.82
N THR A 72 -4.45 4.45 4.63
CA THR A 72 -3.85 4.66 3.30
C THR A 72 -2.45 4.06 3.35
N MET A 73 -2.14 3.21 2.39
CA MET A 73 -0.83 2.57 2.30
C MET A 73 -0.33 2.63 0.87
N SER A 74 0.94 2.99 0.67
CA SER A 74 1.59 3.01 -0.63
C SER A 74 2.87 2.19 -0.61
N ILE A 75 3.16 1.57 -1.76
CA ILE A 75 4.45 0.95 -2.03
C ILE A 75 5.15 1.82 -3.06
N GLU A 76 6.29 2.38 -2.67
CA GLU A 76 6.99 3.43 -3.39
C GLU A 76 8.45 3.06 -3.57
N MET A 77 9.00 3.35 -4.74
CA MET A 77 10.41 3.19 -5.05
C MET A 77 11.05 4.56 -5.20
N ASN A 78 12.07 4.83 -4.40
CA ASN A 78 12.97 5.94 -4.67
C ASN A 78 13.88 5.56 -5.86
N THR A 79 13.72 6.24 -6.99
CA THR A 79 14.44 5.94 -8.24
C THR A 79 15.93 6.27 -8.16
N SER A 80 16.32 7.17 -7.26
CA SER A 80 17.73 7.55 -7.06
C SER A 80 18.49 6.52 -6.24
N THR A 81 17.83 5.86 -5.28
CA THR A 81 18.46 4.90 -4.36
C THR A 81 18.08 3.45 -4.63
N ASN A 82 17.09 3.21 -5.50
CA ASN A 82 16.48 1.90 -5.75
C ASN A 82 15.89 1.22 -4.50
N LYS A 83 15.56 2.01 -3.48
CA LYS A 83 14.92 1.53 -2.27
C LYS A 83 13.42 1.51 -2.45
N VAL A 84 12.80 0.38 -2.09
CA VAL A 84 11.35 0.24 -2.03
C VAL A 84 10.92 0.44 -0.59
N ILE A 85 9.92 1.26 -0.39
CA ILE A 85 9.43 1.77 0.87
C ILE A 85 7.93 1.50 0.92
N VAL A 86 7.44 1.12 2.10
CA VAL A 86 6.02 1.04 2.41
C VAL A 86 5.68 2.22 3.31
N ASN A 87 4.89 3.14 2.79
CA ASN A 87 4.35 4.27 3.54
C ASN A 87 2.94 3.87 4.03
N THR A 88 2.67 4.04 5.32
CA THR A 88 1.37 3.68 5.92
C THR A 88 0.88 4.80 6.80
N TYR A 89 -0.36 5.21 6.58
CA TYR A 89 -1.10 6.18 7.37
C TYR A 89 -2.32 5.51 7.96
N ILE A 90 -2.55 5.67 9.27
CA ILE A 90 -3.78 5.30 9.96
C ILE A 90 -4.38 6.57 10.51
N PHE A 91 -5.62 6.88 10.15
CA PHE A 91 -6.25 8.12 10.57
C PHE A 91 -7.73 7.95 10.89
N ASP A 92 -8.25 8.80 11.78
CA ASP A 92 -9.67 8.84 12.12
C ASP A 92 -10.31 10.19 11.73
N SER A 93 -11.60 10.33 11.99
CA SER A 93 -12.37 11.57 11.72
C SER A 93 -12.11 12.68 12.74
N ALA A 94 -11.30 12.43 13.77
CA ALA A 94 -11.01 13.32 14.90
C ALA A 94 -9.55 13.80 14.90
N ASP A 95 -8.93 13.86 13.71
CA ASP A 95 -7.56 14.32 13.46
C ASP A 95 -6.44 13.43 14.05
N MET A 96 -6.73 12.20 14.49
CA MET A 96 -5.66 11.24 14.78
C MET A 96 -4.99 10.85 13.47
N VAL A 97 -3.66 10.97 13.41
CA VAL A 97 -2.86 10.49 12.28
C VAL A 97 -1.62 9.78 12.80
N LEU A 98 -1.53 8.48 12.52
CA LEU A 98 -0.33 7.68 12.71
C LEU A 98 0.35 7.49 11.36
N HIS A 99 1.66 7.65 11.30
CA HIS A 99 2.44 7.46 10.09
C HIS A 99 3.66 6.59 10.37
N THR A 100 3.96 5.68 9.45
CA THR A 100 5.25 5.01 9.40
C THR A 100 5.74 4.87 7.96
N GLU A 101 7.05 4.89 7.84
CA GLU A 101 7.78 4.62 6.60
C GLU A 101 8.72 3.45 6.86
N ILE A 102 8.57 2.36 6.10
CA ILE A 102 9.34 1.13 6.29
C ILE A 102 10.05 0.74 5.00
N ASP A 103 11.38 0.68 5.04
CA ASP A 103 12.19 0.09 3.98
C ASP A 103 11.93 -1.43 3.91
N VAL A 104 11.60 -1.96 2.73
CA VAL A 104 11.27 -3.39 2.58
C VAL A 104 12.45 -4.33 2.91
N GLU A 105 13.69 -3.82 2.94
CA GLU A 105 14.84 -4.56 3.48
C GLU A 105 14.64 -4.90 4.96
N THR A 106 14.06 -3.99 5.74
CA THR A 106 13.79 -4.20 7.17
C THR A 106 12.71 -5.24 7.42
N LEU A 107 11.85 -5.49 6.43
CA LEU A 107 10.87 -6.58 6.45
C LEU A 107 11.52 -7.97 6.23
N ARG A 108 12.83 -8.05 5.96
CA ARG A 108 13.57 -9.29 5.65
C ARG A 108 12.98 -10.08 4.47
N ASP A 109 12.47 -9.38 3.47
CA ASP A 109 11.88 -10.01 2.27
C ASP A 109 11.97 -9.13 1.02
N TYR A 110 13.10 -8.40 0.92
CA TYR A 110 13.36 -7.43 -0.14
C TYR A 110 13.06 -8.02 -1.54
N GLY A 111 13.51 -9.24 -1.81
CA GLY A 111 13.33 -9.88 -3.13
C GLY A 111 11.87 -10.05 -3.54
N ARG A 112 11.00 -10.51 -2.63
CA ARG A 112 9.58 -10.74 -2.95
C ARG A 112 8.80 -9.44 -3.05
N MET A 113 8.96 -8.54 -2.07
CA MET A 113 8.29 -7.23 -2.08
C MET A 113 8.70 -6.41 -3.30
N LYS A 114 9.99 -6.43 -3.67
CA LYS A 114 10.49 -5.75 -4.87
C LYS A 114 9.92 -6.35 -6.15
N LYS A 115 9.88 -7.68 -6.27
CA LYS A 115 9.28 -8.35 -7.42
C LYS A 115 7.81 -7.96 -7.56
N TYR A 116 7.06 -8.05 -6.46
CA TYR A 116 5.66 -7.67 -6.42
C TYR A 116 5.45 -6.20 -6.83
N PHE A 117 6.28 -5.28 -6.35
CA PHE A 117 6.23 -3.88 -6.76
C PHE A 117 6.32 -3.72 -8.28
N PHE A 118 7.32 -4.33 -8.92
CA PHE A 118 7.49 -4.21 -10.37
C PHE A 118 6.39 -4.91 -11.17
N ASP A 119 5.96 -6.10 -10.72
CA ASP A 119 4.87 -6.84 -11.37
C ASP A 119 3.57 -6.02 -11.35
N MET A 120 3.22 -5.43 -10.19
CA MET A 120 2.02 -4.59 -10.07
C MET A 120 2.13 -3.28 -10.84
N LEU A 121 3.28 -2.61 -10.76
CA LEU A 121 3.51 -1.38 -11.50
C LEU A 121 3.36 -1.60 -13.01
N ALA A 122 3.87 -2.73 -13.52
CA ALA A 122 3.71 -3.12 -14.92
C ALA A 122 2.22 -3.33 -15.27
N CYS A 123 1.47 -4.07 -14.45
CA CYS A 123 0.03 -4.27 -14.66
C CYS A 123 -0.73 -2.95 -14.72
N ILE A 124 -0.56 -2.08 -13.72
CA ILE A 124 -1.23 -0.77 -13.64
C ILE A 124 -0.88 0.09 -14.86
N THR A 125 0.40 0.14 -15.23
CA THR A 125 0.87 0.93 -16.38
C THR A 125 0.28 0.39 -17.69
N LEU A 126 0.27 -0.93 -17.89
CA LEU A 126 -0.29 -1.56 -19.08
C LEU A 126 -1.80 -1.33 -19.19
N ASP A 127 -2.53 -1.41 -18.08
CA ASP A 127 -3.98 -1.15 -18.07
C ASP A 127 -4.29 0.32 -18.39
N ARG A 128 -3.52 1.27 -17.84
CA ARG A 128 -3.62 2.69 -18.22
C ARG A 128 -3.33 2.92 -19.71
N ILE A 129 -2.28 2.28 -20.24
CA ILE A 129 -1.97 2.35 -21.68
C ILE A 129 -3.13 1.82 -22.51
N ARG A 130 -3.75 0.70 -22.12
CA ARG A 130 -4.92 0.13 -22.82
C ARG A 130 -6.11 1.08 -22.81
N GLU A 131 -6.41 1.71 -21.67
CA GLU A 131 -7.50 2.68 -21.58
C GLU A 131 -7.23 3.92 -22.46
N LEU A 132 -6.00 4.42 -22.48
CA LEU A 132 -5.60 5.50 -23.39
C LEU A 132 -5.70 5.10 -24.87
N GLN A 133 -5.30 3.88 -25.23
CA GLN A 133 -5.44 3.37 -26.60
C GLN A 133 -6.91 3.32 -27.02
N LYS A 134 -7.79 2.81 -26.15
CA LYS A 134 -9.24 2.78 -26.39
C LYS A 134 -9.80 4.20 -26.59
N ALA A 135 -9.44 5.13 -25.71
CA ALA A 135 -9.88 6.53 -25.79
C ALA A 135 -9.39 7.21 -27.08
N ALA A 136 -8.20 6.84 -27.57
CA ALA A 136 -7.63 7.34 -28.82
C ALA A 136 -8.18 6.63 -30.08
N GLY A 137 -9.12 5.67 -29.94
CA GLY A 137 -9.65 4.91 -31.08
C GLY A 137 -8.65 3.93 -31.70
N LEU A 138 -7.55 3.63 -31.01
CA LEU A 138 -6.58 2.63 -31.44
C LEU A 138 -7.12 1.25 -31.11
N LYS A 139 -7.06 0.32 -32.07
CA LYS A 139 -7.28 -1.10 -31.77
C LYS A 139 -6.17 -1.54 -30.82
N SER A 140 -6.54 -2.15 -29.68
CA SER A 140 -5.56 -2.75 -28.78
C SER A 140 -4.76 -3.79 -29.56
N GLY A 141 -3.54 -3.45 -29.96
CA GLY A 141 -2.60 -4.44 -30.47
C GLY A 141 -2.35 -5.44 -29.34
N TYR A 142 -2.36 -6.74 -29.65
CA TYR A 142 -1.85 -7.74 -28.71
C TYR A 142 -0.38 -7.38 -28.43
N VAL A 143 -0.12 -6.83 -27.24
CA VAL A 143 1.25 -6.67 -26.75
C VAL A 143 1.59 -7.99 -26.06
N ILE A 144 2.61 -8.65 -26.63
CA ILE A 144 3.18 -9.95 -26.27
C ILE A 144 3.73 -9.91 -24.84
#